data_AF-A0A919AFZ9-F1
#
_entry.id   AF-A0A919AFZ9-F1
#
_cell.length_a   1.000
_cell.length_b   1.000
_cell.length_c   1.000
_cell.angle_alpha   90.00
_cell.angle_beta   90.00
_cell.angle_gamma   90.00
#
_symmetry.space_group_name_H-M   'P 1'
#
loop_
_entity.id
_entity.type
_entity.pdbx_description
1 polymer ?
#
loop_
_entity_poly.entity_id
_entity_poly.type
_entity_poly.pdbx_seq_one_letter_code
_entity_poly.pdbx_strand_id
1 'polypeptide(L)'
;MASDEAELKFHDDMRKGAERLKREIGYNPTRFAQMLGDLGGVGAAKQLLGGANASDGFTTLWESGRLELSVEAFVLLPWYRHLFGEHHLETARYRLSEHGFDVDRFLRRARQDRPAWAPAIT
;
A
#
# COMPACT_ATOMS: atom_id res chain seq x y z
N MET A 1 6.90 14.00 14.68
CA MET A 1 7.40 15.04 13.74
C MET A 1 7.71 14.50 12.34
N ALA A 2 8.62 13.53 12.14
CA ALA A 2 8.80 12.91 10.81
C ALA A 2 7.82 11.74 10.53
N SER A 3 7.48 10.96 11.57
CA SER A 3 6.47 9.88 11.48
C SER A 3 5.10 10.45 11.07
N ASP A 4 4.67 11.54 11.70
CA ASP A 4 3.37 12.16 11.46
C ASP A 4 3.19 12.64 10.01
N GLU A 5 4.24 13.18 9.38
CA GLU A 5 4.19 13.55 7.96
C GLU A 5 4.08 12.32 7.05
N ALA A 6 4.87 11.27 7.31
CA ALA A 6 4.81 10.04 6.54
C ALA A 6 3.44 9.35 6.67
N GLU A 7 2.82 9.35 7.86
CA GLU A 7 1.48 8.82 8.06
C GLU A 7 0.41 9.59 7.27
N LEU A 8 0.47 10.92 7.28
CA LEU A 8 -0.44 11.76 6.49
C LEU A 8 -0.28 11.51 4.99
N LYS A 9 0.97 11.41 4.51
CA LYS A 9 1.26 11.11 3.10
C LYS A 9 0.79 9.71 2.72
N PHE A 10 1.00 8.72 3.59
CA PHE A 10 0.53 7.36 3.38
C PHE A 10 -1.00 7.32 3.23
N HIS A 11 -1.73 7.99 4.13
CA HIS A 11 -3.19 8.09 4.03
C HIS A 11 -3.63 8.75 2.72
N ASP A 12 -3.04 9.88 2.35
CA ASP A 12 -3.41 10.61 1.13
C ASP A 12 -3.10 9.80 -0.15
N ASP A 13 -1.95 9.12 -0.18
CA ASP A 13 -1.55 8.27 -1.29
C ASP A 13 -2.46 7.03 -1.43
N MET A 14 -2.86 6.40 -0.32
CA MET A 14 -3.87 5.33 -0.32
C MET A 14 -5.21 5.80 -0.89
N ARG A 15 -5.68 6.97 -0.46
CA ARG A 15 -6.93 7.57 -0.96
C ARG A 15 -6.83 7.86 -2.46
N LYS A 16 -5.73 8.45 -2.92
CA LYS A 16 -5.49 8.70 -4.35
C LYS A 16 -5.43 7.40 -5.16
N GLY A 17 -4.83 6.34 -4.61
CA GLY A 17 -4.83 5.00 -5.19
C GLY A 17 -6.24 4.48 -5.40
N ALA A 18 -7.10 4.53 -4.37
CA ALA A 18 -8.51 4.15 -4.47
C ALA A 18 -9.26 4.94 -5.55
N GLU A 19 -9.07 6.26 -5.61
CA GLU A 19 -9.67 7.09 -6.66
C GLU A 19 -9.15 6.74 -8.06
N ARG A 20 -7.87 6.39 -8.17
CA ARG A 20 -7.25 5.95 -9.43
C ARG A 20 -7.85 4.63 -9.92
N LEU A 21 -8.09 3.68 -9.03
CA LEU A 21 -8.75 2.41 -9.37
C LEU A 21 -10.15 2.64 -9.92
N LYS A 22 -10.93 3.51 -9.28
CA LYS A 22 -12.27 3.87 -9.75
C LYS A 22 -12.25 4.49 -11.14
N ARG A 23 -11.30 5.39 -11.40
CA ARG A 23 -11.18 6.08 -12.71
C ARG A 23 -10.65 5.16 -13.82
N GLU A 24 -9.68 4.31 -13.53
CA GLU A 24 -8.95 3.55 -14.56
C GLU A 24 -9.54 2.17 -14.83
N ILE A 25 -10.14 1.52 -13.84
CA ILE A 25 -10.70 0.16 -13.98
C ILE A 25 -12.13 0.03 -13.45
N GLY A 26 -12.77 1.13 -13.02
CA GLY A 26 -14.15 1.11 -12.51
C GLY A 26 -14.32 0.49 -11.11
N TYR A 27 -13.25 0.00 -10.49
CA TYR A 27 -13.31 -0.60 -9.16
C TYR A 27 -13.39 0.47 -8.06
N ASN A 28 -14.48 0.47 -7.29
CA ASN A 28 -14.70 1.41 -6.19
C ASN A 28 -14.60 0.71 -4.83
N PRO A 29 -13.45 0.78 -4.13
CA PRO A 29 -13.23 0.04 -2.88
C PRO A 29 -13.87 0.74 -1.67
N THR A 30 -15.21 0.75 -1.60
CA THR A 30 -15.98 1.49 -0.58
C THR A 30 -15.64 1.08 0.86
N ARG A 31 -15.46 -0.21 1.12
CA ARG A 31 -15.04 -0.71 2.45
C ARG A 31 -13.65 -0.22 2.84
N PHE A 32 -12.73 -0.15 1.88
CA PHE A 32 -11.40 0.41 2.14
C PHE A 32 -11.47 1.91 2.43
N ALA A 33 -12.29 2.65 1.69
CA ALA A 33 -12.52 4.08 1.95
C ALA A 33 -13.09 4.34 3.35
N GLN A 34 -14.00 3.48 3.83
CA GLN A 34 -14.48 3.53 5.22
C GLN A 34 -13.36 3.28 6.21
N MET A 35 -12.54 2.23 6.01
CA MET A 35 -11.38 1.95 6.87
C MET A 35 -10.40 3.12 6.92
N LEU A 36 -10.16 3.81 5.80
CA LEU A 36 -9.32 5.01 5.79
C LEU A 36 -9.89 6.13 6.65
N GLY A 37 -11.22 6.33 6.62
CA GLY A 37 -11.90 7.33 7.44
C GLY A 37 -11.88 7.01 8.93
N ASP A 38 -12.09 5.74 9.29
CA ASP A 38 -12.22 5.31 10.69
C ASP A 38 -10.85 5.09 11.37
N LEU A 39 -9.87 4.57 10.64
CA LEU A 39 -8.60 4.07 11.20
C LEU A 39 -7.37 4.84 10.71
N GLY A 40 -7.55 5.73 9.73
CA GLY A 40 -6.44 6.30 8.97
C GLY A 40 -5.75 5.26 8.07
N GLY A 41 -4.75 5.72 7.31
CA GLY A 41 -4.04 4.87 6.35
C GLY A 41 -3.28 3.72 7.02
N VAL A 42 -2.46 4.04 8.03
CA VAL A 42 -1.64 3.05 8.74
C VAL A 42 -2.52 2.03 9.48
N GLY A 43 -3.57 2.48 10.16
CA GLY A 43 -4.51 1.59 10.85
C GLY A 43 -5.21 0.62 9.90
N ALA A 44 -5.73 1.14 8.77
CA ALA A 44 -6.35 0.31 7.74
C ALA A 44 -5.38 -0.74 7.17
N ALA A 45 -4.14 -0.33 6.86
CA ALA A 45 -3.12 -1.23 6.34
C ALA A 45 -2.72 -2.32 7.34
N LYS A 46 -2.49 -1.97 8.62
CA LYS A 46 -2.19 -2.94 9.68
C LYS A 46 -3.33 -3.96 9.83
N GLN A 47 -4.58 -3.49 9.81
CA GLN A 47 -5.73 -4.38 9.90
C GLN A 47 -5.82 -5.38 8.72
N LEU A 48 -5.58 -4.93 7.48
CA LEU A 48 -5.62 -5.80 6.29
C LEU A 48 -4.46 -6.80 6.24
N LEU A 49 -3.27 -6.39 6.69
CA LEU A 49 -2.08 -7.22 6.72
C LEU A 49 -2.06 -8.19 7.93
N GLY A 50 -2.80 -7.88 8.99
CA GLY A 50 -3.01 -8.78 10.14
C GLY A 50 -4.04 -9.88 9.91
N GLY A 51 -4.83 -9.80 8.83
CA GLY A 51 -5.77 -10.85 8.45
C GLY A 51 -5.05 -12.12 7.95
N ALA A 52 -5.60 -13.29 8.23
CA ALA A 52 -5.03 -14.57 7.80
C ALA A 52 -4.93 -14.70 6.27
N ASN A 53 -5.94 -14.19 5.56
CA ASN A 53 -6.03 -14.25 4.10
C ASN A 53 -5.88 -12.87 3.47
N ALA A 54 -5.50 -12.84 2.19
CA ALA A 54 -5.60 -11.63 1.39
C ALA A 54 -7.06 -11.13 1.36
N SER A 55 -7.23 -9.81 1.28
CA SER A 55 -8.58 -9.22 1.18
C SER A 55 -9.18 -9.41 -0.20
N ASP A 56 -10.51 -9.40 -0.32
CA ASP A 56 -11.20 -9.43 -1.62
C ASP A 56 -10.76 -8.27 -2.54
N GLY A 57 -10.43 -7.12 -1.95
CA GLY A 57 -9.86 -5.99 -2.67
C GLY A 57 -8.48 -6.30 -3.25
N PHE A 58 -7.63 -7.01 -2.52
CA PHE A 58 -6.35 -7.49 -3.05
C PHE A 58 -6.54 -8.45 -4.22
N THR A 59 -7.45 -9.43 -4.09
CA THR A 59 -7.78 -10.36 -5.18
C THR A 59 -8.25 -9.61 -6.42
N THR A 60 -9.13 -8.62 -6.25
CA THR A 60 -9.61 -7.78 -7.36
C THR A 60 -8.45 -7.06 -8.06
N LEU A 61 -7.49 -6.52 -7.29
CA LEU A 61 -6.31 -5.84 -7.84
C LEU A 61 -5.37 -6.80 -8.57
N TRP A 62 -5.23 -8.03 -8.08
CA TRP A 62 -4.47 -9.05 -8.76
C TRP A 62 -5.08 -9.43 -10.11
N GLU A 63 -6.38 -9.74 -10.14
CA GLU A 63 -7.10 -10.11 -11.36
C GLU A 63 -7.08 -9.00 -12.42
N SER A 64 -7.01 -7.74 -11.98
CA SER A 64 -6.94 -6.57 -12.86
C SER A 64 -5.50 -6.12 -13.19
N GLY A 65 -4.47 -6.82 -12.69
CA GLY A 65 -3.07 -6.47 -12.93
C GLY A 65 -2.64 -5.14 -12.30
N ARG A 66 -3.28 -4.74 -11.19
CA ARG A 66 -3.12 -3.46 -10.49
C ARG A 66 -2.54 -3.59 -9.08
N LEU A 67 -1.75 -4.65 -8.83
CA LEU A 67 -1.14 -4.89 -7.52
C LEU A 67 -0.18 -3.78 -7.08
N GLU A 68 0.33 -2.94 -8.00
CA GLU A 68 1.11 -1.76 -7.63
C GLU A 68 0.31 -0.72 -6.85
N LEU A 69 -1.03 -0.81 -6.87
CA LEU A 69 -1.96 0.04 -6.12
C LEU A 69 -2.49 -0.62 -4.83
N SER A 70 -1.99 -1.81 -4.47
CA SER A 70 -2.41 -2.50 -3.25
C SER A 70 -1.77 -1.89 -2.00
N VAL A 71 -2.37 -2.20 -0.85
CA VAL A 71 -1.80 -1.90 0.46
C VAL A 71 -0.43 -2.56 0.60
N GLU A 72 -0.33 -3.83 0.20
CA GLU A 72 0.89 -4.63 0.22
C GLU A 72 2.03 -3.93 -0.52
N ALA A 73 1.78 -3.34 -1.69
CA ALA A 73 2.82 -2.62 -2.42
C ALA A 73 3.25 -1.34 -1.71
N PHE A 74 2.30 -0.56 -1.20
CA PHE A 74 2.60 0.75 -0.60
C PHE A 74 3.32 0.63 0.74
N VAL A 75 3.00 -0.36 1.58
CA VAL A 75 3.71 -0.53 2.87
C VAL A 75 5.19 -0.87 2.67
N LEU A 76 5.57 -1.42 1.51
CA LEU A 76 6.95 -1.75 1.18
C LEU A 76 7.75 -0.56 0.64
N LEU A 77 7.10 0.56 0.28
CA LEU A 77 7.78 1.73 -0.22
C LEU A 77 8.82 2.23 0.82
N PRO A 78 10.05 2.59 0.40
CA PRO A 78 11.13 2.89 1.35
C PRO A 78 10.80 4.00 2.35
N TRP A 79 9.98 4.97 1.96
CA TRP A 79 9.55 6.09 2.80
C TRP A 79 8.33 5.78 3.68
N TYR A 80 7.71 4.61 3.55
CA TYR A 80 6.57 4.18 4.38
C TYR A 80 6.86 2.95 5.24
N ARG A 81 7.83 2.11 4.86
CA ARG A 81 8.12 0.86 5.57
C ARG A 81 8.37 1.01 7.07
N HIS A 82 8.88 2.16 7.52
CA HIS A 82 9.15 2.43 8.94
C HIS A 82 7.88 2.60 9.79
N LEU A 83 6.71 2.81 9.17
CA LEU A 83 5.41 2.89 9.83
C LEU A 83 4.86 1.51 10.25
N PHE A 84 5.48 0.44 9.76
CA PHE A 84 5.01 -0.93 9.87
C PHE A 84 6.08 -1.83 10.51
N GLY A 85 5.63 -2.76 11.36
CA GLY A 85 6.51 -3.80 11.89
C GLY A 85 6.85 -4.86 10.82
N GLU A 86 7.96 -5.57 11.03
CA GLU A 86 8.49 -6.56 10.06
C GLU A 86 7.44 -7.59 9.63
N HIS A 87 6.62 -8.13 10.54
CA HIS A 87 5.56 -9.08 10.20
C HIS A 87 4.56 -8.55 9.14
N HIS A 88 4.23 -7.25 9.17
CA HIS A 88 3.37 -6.66 8.15
C HIS A 88 4.08 -6.60 6.80
N LEU A 89 5.37 -6.25 6.79
CA LEU A 89 6.18 -6.17 5.58
C LEU A 89 6.43 -7.56 4.97
N GLU A 90 6.62 -8.58 5.81
CA GLU A 90 6.73 -9.97 5.40
C GLU A 90 5.43 -10.48 4.77
N THR A 91 4.28 -10.27 5.42
CA THR A 91 2.97 -10.61 4.84
C THR A 91 2.76 -9.92 3.49
N ALA A 92 3.09 -8.63 3.39
CA ALA A 92 2.96 -7.88 2.16
C ALA A 92 3.83 -8.45 1.03
N ARG A 93 5.12 -8.72 1.31
CA ARG A 93 6.02 -9.34 0.33
C ARG A 93 5.56 -10.73 -0.08
N TYR A 94 5.17 -11.55 0.88
CA TYR A 94 4.67 -12.89 0.65
C TYR A 94 3.47 -12.86 -0.29
N ARG A 95 2.41 -12.11 0.05
CA ARG A 95 1.21 -12.00 -0.78
C ARG A 95 1.50 -11.52 -2.20
N LEU A 96 2.34 -10.49 -2.37
CA LEU A 96 2.72 -10.02 -3.71
C LEU A 96 3.47 -11.10 -4.51
N SER A 97 4.42 -11.78 -3.87
CA SER A 97 5.28 -12.77 -4.54
C SER A 97 4.50 -14.03 -4.94
N GLU A 98 3.61 -14.51 -4.07
CA GLU A 98 2.71 -15.65 -4.38
C GLU A 98 1.81 -15.38 -5.59
N HIS A 99 1.53 -14.11 -5.87
CA HIS A 99 0.71 -13.67 -6.99
C HIS A 99 1.56 -13.20 -8.20
N GLY A 100 2.85 -13.53 -8.21
CA GLY A 100 3.76 -13.27 -9.33
C GLY A 100 4.16 -11.80 -9.52
N PHE A 101 3.94 -10.94 -8.53
CA PHE A 101 4.33 -9.54 -8.60
C PHE A 101 5.83 -9.36 -8.32
N ASP A 102 6.55 -8.71 -9.24
CA ASP A 102 7.99 -8.43 -9.11
C ASP A 102 8.22 -7.25 -8.14
N VAL A 103 8.27 -7.59 -6.85
CA VAL A 103 8.50 -6.63 -5.76
C VAL A 103 9.81 -5.87 -5.94
N ASP A 104 10.88 -6.54 -6.33
CA ASP A 104 12.20 -5.91 -6.47
C ASP A 104 12.21 -4.88 -7.59
N ARG A 105 11.61 -5.19 -8.74
CA ARG A 105 11.47 -4.23 -9.84
C ARG A 105 10.60 -3.05 -9.44
N PHE A 106 9.49 -3.28 -8.76
CA PHE A 106 8.64 -2.21 -8.23
C PHE A 106 9.42 -1.27 -7.32
N LEU A 107 10.16 -1.82 -6.34
CA LEU A 107 10.93 -1.03 -5.39
C LEU A 107 12.11 -0.30 -6.04
N ARG A 108 12.80 -0.91 -7.02
CA ARG A 108 13.85 -0.23 -7.80
C ARG A 108 13.30 1.00 -8.51
N ARG A 109 12.14 0.88 -9.16
CA ARG A 109 11.48 2.02 -9.83
C ARG A 109 11.04 3.08 -8.83
N ALA A 110 10.42 2.69 -7.72
CA ALA A 110 9.98 3.62 -6.69
C ALA A 110 11.13 4.47 -6.11
N ARG A 111 12.34 3.90 -5.98
CA ARG A 111 13.53 4.65 -5.53
C ARG A 111 13.98 5.71 -6.54
N GLN A 112 13.78 5.46 -7.84
CA GLN A 112 14.10 6.44 -8.89
C GLN A 112 13.10 7.60 -8.86
N ASP A 113 11.81 7.29 -8.66
CA ASP A 113 10.71 8.26 -8.59
C ASP A 113 10.41 8.71 -7.15
N ARG A 114 11.45 8.84 -6.32
CA ARG A 114 11.30 9.16 -4.89
C ARG A 114 10.62 10.53 -4.70
N PRO A 115 9.52 10.62 -3.92
CA PRO A 115 8.88 11.89 -3.63
C PRO A 115 9.83 12.87 -2.94
N ALA A 116 9.72 14.16 -3.29
CA ALA A 116 10.58 15.19 -2.73
C ALA A 116 10.46 15.33 -1.19
N TRP A 117 9.27 15.06 -0.64
CA TRP A 117 9.01 15.10 0.80
C TRP A 117 9.60 13.91 1.56
N ALA A 118 9.92 12.81 0.87
CA ALA A 118 10.39 11.60 1.53
C ALA A 118 11.74 11.85 2.23
N PRO A 119 12.04 11.15 3.33
CA PRO A 119 13.37 11.19 3.92
C PRO A 119 14.42 10.62 2.95
N ALA A 120 15.68 11.00 3.16
CA ALA A 120 16.79 10.36 2.48
C ALA A 120 16.79 8.86 2.85
N ILE A 121 16.85 8.00 1.84
CA ILE A 121 16.92 6.56 2.03
C ILE A 121 18.41 6.26 2.25
N THR A 122 18.83 6.14 3.51
CA THR A 122 20.15 5.61 3.90
C THR A 122 20.17 4.10 3.70
#